data_AF-A0A968MCE9-F1
#
_entry.id   AF-A0A968MCE9-F1
#
_cell.length_a   1.000
_cell.length_b   1.000
_cell.length_c   1.000
_cell.angle_alpha   90.00
_cell.angle_beta   90.00
_cell.angle_gamma   90.00
#
_symmetry.space_group_name_H-M   'P 1'
#
loop_
_entity.id
_entity.type
_entity.pdbx_description
1 polymer ?
#
loop_
_entity_poly.entity_id
_entity_poly.type
_entity_poly.pdbx_seq_one_letter_code
_entity_poly.pdbx_strand_id
1 'polypeptide(L)'
;MRFLRAYFDGELFDPANFARMLAWNALFFPMQYGYGLMRFKLPRWMTLFRETPELIGHSGSTGSFAFYAPREQLYLAGTFNQFDKPARPFNLLLSIPTAASGAAESHR
;
A
#
# COMPACT_ATOMS: atom_id res chain seq x y z
N MET A 1 -0.77 10.78 -8.90
CA MET A 1 0.24 9.70 -9.01
C MET A 1 1.67 10.17 -9.17
N ARG A 2 1.96 11.33 -9.77
CA ARG A 2 3.36 11.78 -10.02
C ARG A 2 4.25 11.74 -8.77
N PHE A 3 3.80 12.32 -7.66
CA PHE A 3 4.53 12.29 -6.40
C PHE A 3 4.82 10.85 -5.91
N LEU A 4 3.81 9.98 -5.90
CA LEU A 4 3.95 8.62 -5.38
C LEU A 4 4.97 7.81 -6.20
N ARG A 5 4.90 7.91 -7.54
CA ARG A 5 5.90 7.29 -8.42
C ARG A 5 7.29 7.87 -8.18
N ALA A 6 7.45 9.18 -8.30
CA ALA A 6 8.73 9.85 -8.07
C ALA A 6 9.35 9.52 -6.71
N TYR A 7 8.53 9.34 -5.67
CA TYR A 7 8.98 8.93 -4.34
C TYR A 7 9.58 7.51 -4.37
N PHE A 8 8.82 6.51 -4.81
CA PHE A 8 9.23 5.10 -4.77
C PHE A 8 10.24 4.72 -5.87
N ASP A 9 10.23 5.44 -6.99
CA ASP A 9 11.17 5.26 -8.11
C ASP A 9 12.50 6.00 -7.85
N GLY A 10 12.64 6.69 -6.69
CA GLY A 10 13.90 7.30 -6.26
C GLY A 10 14.25 8.63 -6.94
N GLU A 11 13.27 9.33 -7.51
CA GLU A 11 13.46 10.61 -8.19
C GLU A 11 13.50 11.80 -7.22
N LEU A 12 12.95 11.65 -6.01
CA LEU A 12 12.82 12.75 -5.04
C LEU A 12 13.98 12.87 -4.06
N PHE A 13 14.73 11.80 -3.83
CA PHE A 13 15.82 11.74 -2.86
C PHE A 13 16.77 10.60 -3.19
N ASP A 14 17.97 10.64 -2.60
CA ASP A 14 18.96 9.58 -2.77
C ASP A 14 18.38 8.21 -2.34
N PRO A 15 18.29 7.23 -3.27
CA PRO A 15 17.77 5.89 -3.00
C PRO A 15 18.50 5.17 -1.87
N ALA A 16 19.74 5.53 -1.55
CA ALA A 16 20.47 4.97 -0.40
C ALA A 16 19.75 5.22 0.93
N ASN A 17 18.95 6.30 1.03
CA ASN A 17 18.15 6.59 2.21
C ASN A 17 16.87 5.74 2.31
N PHE A 18 16.42 5.13 1.21
CA PHE A 18 15.17 4.39 1.14
C PHE A 18 15.16 3.23 2.15
N ALA A 19 16.27 2.48 2.24
CA ALA A 19 16.42 1.37 3.18
C ALA A 19 16.23 1.81 4.64
N ARG A 20 16.69 3.01 4.99
CA ARG A 20 16.49 3.59 6.33
C ARG A 20 15.04 3.99 6.54
N MET A 21 14.39 4.54 5.52
CA MET A 21 12.99 4.98 5.57
C MET A 21 12.00 3.82 5.79
N LEU A 22 12.33 2.64 5.27
CA LEU A 22 11.55 1.40 5.43
C LEU A 22 11.87 0.64 6.74
N ALA A 23 12.49 1.29 7.73
CA ALA A 23 12.64 0.72 9.07
C ALA A 23 11.29 0.71 9.81
N TRP A 24 10.63 -0.46 9.83
CA TRP A 24 9.27 -0.59 10.34
C TRP A 24 9.20 -0.73 11.86
N ASN A 25 8.43 0.14 12.49
CA ASN A 25 8.04 0.04 13.90
C ASN A 25 6.56 -0.31 14.00
N ALA A 26 6.17 -1.09 15.01
CA ALA A 26 4.76 -1.39 15.24
C ALA A 26 3.99 -0.10 15.61
N LEU A 27 2.88 0.17 14.93
CA LEU A 27 1.98 1.27 15.29
C LEU A 27 0.77 0.71 16.05
N PHE A 28 0.02 -0.18 15.42
CA PHE A 28 -0.98 -1.05 16.03
C PHE A 28 -1.25 -2.19 15.05
N PHE A 29 -1.60 -3.38 15.52
CA PHE A 29 -1.79 -4.52 14.63
C PHE A 29 -2.92 -4.25 13.59
N PRO A 30 -2.73 -4.51 12.27
CA PRO A 30 -1.54 -5.05 11.57
C PRO A 30 -0.65 -3.96 10.91
N MET A 31 -0.81 -2.70 11.31
CA MET A 31 -0.07 -1.55 10.80
C MET A 31 1.29 -1.35 11.45
N GLN A 32 2.21 -0.90 10.63
CA GLN A 32 3.54 -0.46 11.02
C GLN A 32 3.83 0.90 10.42
N TYR A 33 4.83 1.57 10.99
CA TYR A 33 5.23 2.91 10.58
C TYR A 33 6.74 3.01 10.47
N GLY A 34 7.21 3.51 9.34
CA GLY A 34 8.60 3.87 9.08
C GLY A 34 8.75 5.39 9.08
N TYR A 35 9.80 5.91 8.45
CA TYR A 35 10.00 7.35 8.39
C TYR A 35 9.09 7.99 7.34
N GLY A 36 7.91 8.44 7.78
CA GLY A 36 6.91 9.10 6.94
C GLY A 36 6.07 8.14 6.10
N LEU A 37 6.20 6.83 6.31
CA LEU A 37 5.48 5.80 5.58
C LEU A 37 4.75 4.86 6.54
N MET A 38 3.50 4.60 6.22
CA MET A 38 2.68 3.53 6.78
C MET A 38 2.87 2.26 5.96
N ARG A 39 3.06 1.13 6.65
CA ARG A 39 3.03 -0.21 6.09
C ARG A 39 1.83 -0.97 6.63
N PHE A 40 1.04 -1.56 5.73
CA PHE A 40 -0.07 -2.45 6.05
C PHE A 40 0.15 -3.79 5.38
N LYS A 41 0.20 -4.86 6.18
CA LYS A 41 0.34 -6.24 5.70
C LYS A 41 -0.42 -7.18 6.62
N LEU A 42 -1.41 -7.88 6.07
CA LEU A 42 -2.15 -8.88 6.82
C LEU A 42 -1.30 -10.16 6.97
N PRO A 43 -1.23 -10.75 8.18
CA PRO A 43 -0.70 -12.10 8.34
C PRO A 43 -1.54 -13.11 7.56
N ARG A 44 -0.89 -14.10 6.93
CA ARG A 44 -1.54 -15.10 6.06
C ARG A 44 -2.66 -15.89 6.75
N TRP A 45 -2.57 -16.11 8.06
CA TRP A 45 -3.60 -16.84 8.80
C TRP A 45 -4.92 -16.07 8.91
N MET A 46 -4.91 -14.73 8.76
CA MET A 46 -6.13 -13.91 8.76
C MET A 46 -6.90 -13.98 7.43
N THR A 47 -6.26 -14.47 6.37
CA THR A 47 -6.76 -14.43 5.01
C THR A 47 -7.00 -15.83 4.46
N LEU A 48 -7.18 -16.83 5.33
CA LEU A 48 -7.31 -18.23 4.94
C LEU A 48 -6.11 -18.71 4.08
N PHE A 49 -4.91 -18.24 4.43
CA PHE A 49 -3.64 -18.45 3.72
C PHE A 49 -3.55 -17.85 2.31
N ARG A 50 -4.56 -17.10 1.87
CA ARG A 50 -4.51 -16.30 0.64
C ARG A 50 -3.50 -15.18 0.78
N GLU A 51 -2.74 -14.95 -0.28
CA GLU A 51 -1.75 -13.87 -0.29
C GLU A 51 -2.46 -12.54 -0.55
N THR A 52 -2.20 -11.56 0.30
CA THR A 52 -2.70 -10.19 0.14
C THR A 52 -1.53 -9.25 -0.14
N PRO A 53 -1.77 -8.16 -0.88
CA PRO A 53 -0.72 -7.17 -1.14
C PRO A 53 -0.16 -6.61 0.16
N GLU A 54 1.13 -6.35 0.15
CA GLU A 54 1.76 -5.46 1.10
C GLU A 54 1.59 -4.03 0.60
N LEU A 55 1.01 -3.16 1.43
CA LEU A 55 0.75 -1.77 1.06
C LEU A 55 1.71 -0.86 1.82
N ILE A 56 2.47 -0.04 1.08
CA ILE A 56 3.43 0.92 1.63
C ILE A 56 3.08 2.32 1.13
N GLY A 57 2.90 3.28 2.04
CA GLY A 57 2.47 4.63 1.67
C GLY A 57 1.78 5.32 2.84
N HIS A 58 0.57 5.85 2.65
CA HIS A 58 -0.18 6.47 3.73
C HIS A 58 -1.68 6.52 3.47
N SER A 59 -2.47 6.31 4.53
CA SER A 59 -3.90 6.64 4.56
C SER A 59 -4.10 7.95 5.31
N GLY A 60 -4.69 8.94 4.66
CA GLY A 60 -5.12 10.18 5.29
C GLY A 60 -6.34 9.96 6.18
N SER A 61 -6.51 10.83 7.17
CA SER A 61 -7.63 10.77 8.13
C SER A 61 -9.00 11.01 7.48
N THR A 62 -9.04 11.72 6.36
CA THR A 62 -10.26 12.13 5.66
C THR A 62 -10.55 11.33 4.39
N GLY A 63 -10.05 10.10 4.28
CA GLY A 63 -10.38 9.17 3.19
C GLY A 63 -9.48 9.27 1.95
N SER A 64 -8.52 10.19 1.92
CA SER A 64 -7.41 10.18 0.95
C SER A 64 -6.45 9.04 1.24
N PHE A 65 -5.87 8.44 0.21
CA PHE A 65 -4.85 7.40 0.35
C PHE A 65 -3.86 7.44 -0.81
N ALA A 66 -2.63 7.01 -0.54
CA ALA A 66 -1.59 6.78 -1.54
C ALA A 66 -0.71 5.62 -1.10
N PHE A 67 -0.70 4.53 -1.85
CA PHE A 67 -0.01 3.29 -1.53
C PHE A 67 0.66 2.69 -2.76
N TYR A 68 1.82 2.11 -2.55
CA TYR A 68 2.55 1.26 -3.47
C TYR A 68 2.51 -0.18 -2.96
N ALA A 69 2.25 -1.11 -3.87
CA ALA A 69 2.31 -2.54 -3.64
C ALA A 69 3.51 -3.11 -4.40
N PRO A 70 4.67 -3.33 -3.74
CA PRO A 70 5.93 -3.61 -4.43
C PRO A 70 5.93 -4.89 -5.25
N ARG A 71 5.31 -5.95 -4.71
CA ARG A 71 5.24 -7.25 -5.36
C ARG A 71 4.42 -7.18 -6.65
N GLU A 72 3.31 -6.45 -6.62
CA GLU A 72 2.39 -6.26 -7.74
C GLU A 72 2.85 -5.12 -8.67
N GLN A 73 3.90 -4.38 -8.30
CA GLN A 73 4.38 -3.17 -8.98
C GLN A 73 3.24 -2.15 -9.21
N LEU A 74 2.33 -2.05 -8.24
CA LEU A 74 1.08 -1.34 -8.40
C LEU A 74 1.06 -0.07 -7.55
N TYR A 75 0.80 1.07 -8.21
CA TYR A 75 0.65 2.37 -7.58
C TYR A 75 -0.83 2.75 -7.50
N LEU A 76 -1.32 3.02 -6.29
CA LEU A 76 -2.71 3.31 -6.00
C LEU A 76 -2.79 4.61 -5.21
N ALA A 77 -3.54 5.59 -5.70
CA ALA A 77 -3.95 6.69 -4.84
C ALA A 77 -5.33 7.19 -5.26
N GLY A 78 -6.01 7.80 -4.31
CA GLY A 78 -7.35 8.31 -4.50
C GLY A 78 -7.88 8.93 -3.23
N THR A 79 -9.13 9.37 -3.28
CA THR A 79 -9.83 9.95 -2.15
C THR A 79 -11.27 9.51 -2.19
N PHE A 80 -11.77 9.03 -1.06
CA PHE A 80 -13.20 8.89 -0.85
C PHE A 80 -13.78 10.22 -0.40
N ASN A 81 -14.97 10.58 -0.89
CA ASN A 81 -15.69 11.76 -0.42
C ASN A 81 -16.40 11.52 0.94
N GLN A 82 -16.12 10.40 1.61
CA GLN A 82 -16.72 10.02 2.88
C GLN A 82 -15.63 9.58 3.86
N PHE A 83 -15.64 10.16 5.06
CA PHE A 83 -14.64 9.96 6.12
C PHE A 83 -15.14 9.08 7.27
N ASP A 84 -16.38 8.59 7.19
CA ASP A 84 -17.06 7.77 8.21
C ASP A 84 -16.38 6.41 8.50
N LYS A 85 -15.64 5.86 7.52
CA LYS A 85 -15.03 4.52 7.61
C LYS A 85 -13.55 4.56 7.23
N PRO A 86 -12.64 4.73 8.20
CA PRO A 86 -11.19 4.73 7.97
C PRO A 86 -10.65 3.44 7.32
N ALA A 87 -11.35 2.31 7.48
CA ALA A 87 -10.98 1.04 6.85
C ALA A 87 -11.29 0.96 5.35
N ARG A 88 -12.08 1.89 4.79
CA ARG A 88 -12.56 1.85 3.40
C ARG A 88 -11.42 1.79 2.37
N PRO A 89 -10.35 2.61 2.47
CA PRO A 89 -9.19 2.47 1.58
C PRO A 89 -8.55 1.09 1.63
N PHE A 90 -8.31 0.54 2.81
CA PHE A 90 -7.66 -0.76 2.94
C PHE A 90 -8.50 -1.90 2.33
N ASN A 91 -9.81 -1.89 2.55
CA ASN A 91 -10.72 -2.88 1.97
C ASN A 91 -10.72 -2.82 0.42
N LEU A 92 -10.68 -1.61 -0.15
CA LEU A 92 -10.55 -1.44 -1.60
C LEU A 92 -9.19 -1.97 -2.09
N LEU A 93 -8.09 -1.57 -1.44
CA LEU A 93 -6.75 -1.92 -1.90
C LEU A 93 -6.50 -3.44 -1.83
N LEU A 94 -7.07 -4.12 -0.84
CA LEU A 94 -7.00 -5.58 -0.71
C LEU A 94 -7.77 -6.34 -1.81
N SER A 95 -8.77 -5.73 -2.45
CA SER A 95 -9.55 -6.40 -3.51
C SER A 95 -8.93 -6.27 -4.90
N ILE A 96 -8.05 -5.30 -5.12
CA ILE A 96 -7.52 -4.96 -6.46
C ILE A 96 -6.53 -6.00 -7.02
N PRO A 97 -5.55 -6.55 -6.27
CA PRO A 97 -4.60 -7.51 -6.83
C PRO A 97 -5.24 -8.81 -7.31
N THR A 98 -6.34 -9.22 -6.68
CA THR A 98 -7.17 -10.34 -7.12
C THR A 98 -7.76 -10.10 -8.51
N ALA A 99 -8.08 -8.85 -8.85
CA ALA A 99 -8.63 -8.48 -10.15
C ALA A 99 -7.56 -8.30 -11.24
N ALA A 100 -6.39 -7.73 -10.90
CA ALA A 100 -5.31 -7.49 -11.85
C ALA A 100 -4.57 -8.78 -12.25
N SER A 101 -4.46 -9.75 -11.34
CA SER A 101 -3.78 -11.03 -11.64
C SER A 101 -4.59 -11.91 -12.60
N GLY A 102 -5.93 -11.85 -12.55
CA GLY A 102 -6.80 -12.58 -13.48
C GLY A 102 -6.76 -12.05 -14.92
N ALA A 103 -6.39 -10.78 -15.13
CA ALA A 103 -6.24 -10.18 -16.46
C ALA A 103 -4.88 -10.52 -17.12
N ALA A 104 -3.84 -10.79 -16.32
CA ALA A 104 -2.52 -11.15 -16.82
C ALA A 104 -2.42 -12.61 -17.32
N GLU A 105 -3.32 -13.48 -16.85
CA GLU A 105 -3.39 -14.90 -17.27
C GLU A 105 -4.25 -15.13 -18.52
N SER A 106 -5.10 -14.19 -18.94
CA SER A 106 -5.94 -14.36 -20.16
C SER A 106 -5.23 -13.97 -21.47
N HIS A 107 -3.93 -13.70 -21.42
CA HIS A 107 -3.11 -13.29 -22.57
C HIS A 107 -1.85 -14.16 -22.75
N ARG A 108 -1.83 -15.38 -22.21
CA ARG A 108 -0.82 -16.40 -22.56
C ARG A 108 -1.46 -17.58 -23.26
#